data_AF-A0A2E0TR79-F1
#
_entry.id   AF-A0A2E0TR79-F1
#
_cell.length_a   1.000
_cell.length_b   1.000
_cell.length_c   1.000
_cell.angle_alpha   90.00
_cell.angle_beta   90.00
_cell.angle_gamma   90.00
#
_symmetry.space_group_name_H-M   'P 1'
#
loop_
_entity.id
_entity.type
_entity.pdbx_description
1 polymer ?
#
loop_
_entity_poly.entity_id
_entity_poly.type
_entity_poly.pdbx_seq_one_letter_code
_entity_poly.pdbx_strand_id
1 'polypeptide(L)'
;MRRTLLAATFSLLACAGSGSATLTVALETDLQPFVDFDEVDVQWIRGDAIVAMERVEVGPGDDVSRGFDLATFATGNGRAEIAVRLYGSAGEVGRRRAFVDVRGDTRAVILVSAECGLGEACPGEGDSFDATECIAGACFPPTCLGRDCLGGGGSCDVDADCDPRDGCSSGRCSRGRCVVTPDDGACAAGQRCVVGVGCTSGGGCDDPGPEVCNGVDDDCDASTPDGAEDPMLGESCDGDDADLCTRGSFVCVGGALVCEETGPEATETCDGTDEDCDGLIDETGDEAWYPDEDGDGYGDEARVELTCERPGPEYVSRGGDCADRDENVFPDSPEGCNAADDDCDGAIDEGGCVGCESHTTADAVFLVCRTSRRWTDAVGLCEGGGYELARIDSAARQAELEAAFAATGISGSFWIGYNDRSTEGIFRWADGSASGYDNWASGEPDDGGTFGTENCALVSSSDGLWRDEGCGSEERYVCTVER
;
A
#
# COMPACT_ATOMS: atom_id res chain seq x y z
N MET A 1 -3.29 7.12 25.50
CA MET A 1 -3.07 6.20 26.64
C MET A 1 -1.90 5.29 26.25
N ARG A 2 -1.15 4.71 27.20
CA ARG A 2 0.20 4.16 26.98
C ARG A 2 0.25 3.24 25.76
N ARG A 3 0.82 3.72 24.64
CA ARG A 3 1.07 2.92 23.44
C ARG A 3 2.39 2.15 23.64
N THR A 4 2.25 0.83 23.70
CA THR A 4 3.22 -0.23 23.36
C THR A 4 4.54 -0.27 24.14
N LEU A 5 4.63 -1.20 25.09
CA LEU A 5 5.92 -1.69 25.59
C LEU A 5 6.28 -2.99 24.88
N LEU A 6 6.56 -2.90 23.57
CA LEU A 6 7.35 -3.94 22.95
C LEU A 6 8.78 -3.80 23.51
N ALA A 7 9.23 -4.70 24.38
CA ALA A 7 10.58 -4.68 24.93
C ALA A 7 11.34 -5.90 24.41
N ALA A 8 12.62 -5.70 24.07
CA ALA A 8 13.46 -6.77 23.59
C ALA A 8 14.66 -6.92 24.53
N THR A 9 14.71 -8.04 25.25
CA THR A 9 15.79 -8.34 26.19
C THR A 9 16.82 -9.24 25.48
N PHE A 10 18.09 -8.82 25.50
CA PHE A 10 19.19 -9.48 24.77
C PHE A 10 20.27 -9.93 25.74
N SER A 11 20.40 -11.24 25.92
CA SER A 11 21.45 -11.81 26.76
C SER A 11 22.75 -11.94 25.96
N LEU A 12 23.69 -11.01 26.18
CA LEU A 12 25.01 -11.01 25.54
C LEU A 12 25.95 -12.01 26.22
N LEU A 13 25.82 -13.31 25.93
CA LEU A 13 26.90 -14.28 26.18
C LEU A 13 27.64 -14.66 24.89
N ALA A 14 28.46 -13.72 24.43
CA ALA A 14 29.63 -14.02 23.58
C ALA A 14 30.92 -13.59 24.30
N CYS A 15 31.06 -13.98 25.57
CA CYS A 15 32.30 -13.74 26.31
C CYS A 15 33.24 -14.95 26.22
N ALA A 16 34.16 -14.86 25.26
CA ALA A 16 35.49 -15.47 25.23
C ALA A 16 35.57 -17.01 25.20
N GLY A 17 35.26 -17.59 24.04
CA GLY A 17 35.69 -18.94 23.67
C GLY A 17 35.52 -19.17 22.17
N SER A 18 36.33 -20.04 21.57
CA SER A 18 36.23 -20.43 20.15
C SER A 18 35.00 -21.31 19.84
N GLY A 19 33.89 -21.07 20.53
CA GLY A 19 32.65 -21.85 20.43
C GLY A 19 31.54 -21.07 19.73
N SER A 20 30.59 -21.79 19.15
CA SER A 20 29.35 -21.21 18.63
C SER A 20 28.43 -20.86 19.79
N ALA A 21 27.96 -19.61 19.85
CA ALA A 21 26.99 -19.14 20.84
C ALA A 21 25.59 -19.05 20.22
N THR A 22 24.56 -19.18 21.06
CA THR A 22 23.18 -18.86 20.67
C THR A 22 22.78 -17.55 21.35
N LEU A 23 22.37 -16.56 20.57
CA LEU A 23 21.81 -15.31 21.06
C LEU A 23 20.30 -15.47 21.10
N THR A 24 19.70 -15.41 22.28
CA THR A 24 18.24 -15.38 22.42
C THR A 24 17.76 -13.94 22.47
N VAL A 25 16.71 -13.63 21.71
CA VAL A 25 16.01 -12.35 21.75
C VAL A 25 14.60 -12.63 22.23
N ALA A 26 14.28 -12.20 23.45
CA ALA A 26 12.92 -12.24 23.95
C ALA A 26 12.19 -10.97 23.52
N LEU A 27 10.99 -11.11 22.99
CA LEU A 27 10.09 -10.02 22.64
C LEU A 27 8.92 -10.01 23.63
N GLU A 28 8.92 -9.03 24.51
CA GLU A 28 7.83 -8.71 25.41
C GLU A 28 6.88 -7.79 24.63
N THR A 29 5.57 -8.04 24.66
CA THR A 29 4.57 -7.20 24.00
C THR A 29 3.23 -7.30 24.72
N ASP A 30 2.50 -6.18 24.76
CA ASP A 30 1.09 -6.11 25.19
C ASP A 30 0.11 -6.44 24.06
N LEU A 31 0.63 -6.67 22.85
CA LEU A 31 -0.15 -7.05 21.67
C LEU A 31 -0.46 -8.54 21.69
N GLN A 32 -1.73 -8.87 21.47
CA GLN A 32 -2.26 -10.22 21.43
C GLN A 32 -2.05 -10.83 20.03
N PRO A 33 -1.43 -12.01 19.94
CA PRO A 33 -1.36 -12.78 18.70
C PRO A 33 -2.78 -13.10 18.21
N PHE A 34 -3.00 -13.11 16.90
CA PHE A 34 -4.29 -13.32 16.21
C PHE A 34 -5.33 -12.21 16.34
N VAL A 35 -5.23 -11.40 17.38
CA VAL A 35 -6.13 -10.27 17.60
C VAL A 35 -5.47 -9.00 17.07
N ASP A 36 -4.25 -8.71 17.52
CA ASP A 36 -3.51 -7.52 17.13
C ASP A 36 -2.52 -7.76 15.98
N PHE A 37 -1.99 -8.98 15.85
CA PHE A 37 -1.03 -9.34 14.80
C PHE A 37 -1.09 -10.83 14.43
N ASP A 38 -0.87 -11.13 13.15
CA ASP A 38 -0.85 -12.48 12.57
C ASP A 38 0.44 -12.77 11.78
N GLU A 39 1.28 -11.76 11.55
CA GLU A 39 2.59 -11.91 10.89
C GLU A 39 3.72 -11.25 11.70
N VAL A 40 4.87 -11.92 11.79
CA VAL A 40 6.10 -11.41 12.41
C VAL A 40 7.25 -11.39 11.41
N ASP A 41 7.88 -10.24 11.23
CA ASP A 41 9.06 -10.04 10.39
C ASP A 41 10.29 -9.74 11.28
N VAL A 42 11.29 -10.60 11.20
CA VAL A 42 12.56 -10.42 11.90
C VAL A 42 13.68 -10.19 10.89
N GLN A 43 14.44 -9.12 11.10
CA GLN A 43 15.47 -8.67 10.18
C GLN A 43 16.81 -8.48 10.88
N TRP A 44 17.85 -8.96 10.21
CA TRP A 44 19.23 -8.78 10.59
C TRP A 44 19.88 -7.74 9.68
N ILE A 45 20.28 -6.61 10.24
CA ILE A 45 20.73 -5.43 9.52
C ILE A 45 22.21 -5.18 9.85
N ARG A 46 23.03 -4.88 8.84
CA ARG A 46 24.42 -4.43 9.01
C ARG A 46 24.67 -3.15 8.22
N GLY A 47 24.97 -2.06 8.94
CA GLY A 47 25.00 -0.74 8.33
C GLY A 47 23.58 -0.40 7.85
N ASP A 48 23.43 -0.12 6.56
CA ASP A 48 22.14 0.23 5.95
C ASP A 48 21.50 -0.94 5.17
N ALA A 49 22.09 -2.15 5.23
CA ALA A 49 21.63 -3.31 4.47
C ALA A 49 20.99 -4.37 5.38
N ILE A 50 19.81 -4.86 5.00
CA ILE A 50 19.23 -6.08 5.55
C ILE A 50 20.02 -7.26 4.95
N VAL A 51 20.75 -7.99 5.79
CA VAL A 51 21.60 -9.12 5.36
C VAL A 51 20.95 -10.48 5.61
N ALA A 52 19.91 -10.54 6.43
CA ALA A 52 19.01 -11.68 6.54
C ALA A 52 17.62 -11.20 7.02
N MET A 53 16.58 -11.90 6.61
CA MET A 53 15.21 -11.67 7.10
C MET A 53 14.45 -12.98 7.11
N GLU A 54 13.53 -13.13 8.06
CA GLU A 54 12.59 -14.24 8.13
C GLU A 54 11.23 -13.68 8.54
N ARG A 55 10.20 -14.11 7.83
CA ARG A 55 8.82 -13.70 8.01
C ARG A 55 8.02 -14.94 8.38
N VAL A 56 7.25 -14.84 9.45
CA VAL A 56 6.57 -15.96 10.10
C VAL A 56 5.11 -15.60 10.23
N GLU A 57 4.25 -16.40 9.60
CA GLU A 57 2.82 -16.39 9.90
C GLU A 57 2.62 -17.08 11.24
N VAL A 58 1.86 -16.43 12.12
CA VAL A 58 1.41 -16.97 13.39
C VAL A 58 0.00 -17.48 13.12
N GLY A 59 -0.26 -18.79 13.28
CA GLY A 59 -1.56 -19.42 12.97
C GLY A 59 -2.32 -19.88 14.23
N PRO A 60 -3.67 -19.90 14.29
CA PRO A 60 -4.48 -20.01 15.54
C PRO A 60 -4.27 -21.24 16.43
N GLY A 61 -3.36 -22.16 16.08
CA GLY A 61 -2.88 -23.24 16.94
C GLY A 61 -1.48 -23.02 17.54
N ASP A 62 -0.85 -21.88 17.24
CA ASP A 62 0.48 -21.50 17.71
C ASP A 62 0.35 -20.73 19.03
N ASP A 63 0.65 -21.41 20.13
CA ASP A 63 0.69 -20.79 21.44
C ASP A 63 2.01 -20.03 21.64
N VAL A 64 2.08 -18.82 21.09
CA VAL A 64 3.26 -17.94 21.26
C VAL A 64 3.40 -17.40 22.69
N SER A 65 2.38 -17.56 23.56
CA SER A 65 2.51 -17.23 24.98
C SER A 65 3.48 -18.16 25.71
N ARG A 66 3.70 -19.37 25.18
CA ARG A 66 4.65 -20.38 25.69
C ARG A 66 6.07 -20.28 25.15
N GLY A 67 6.38 -19.29 24.30
CA GLY A 67 7.70 -19.16 23.67
C GLY A 67 7.80 -19.97 22.37
N PHE A 68 7.85 -19.26 21.24
CA PHE A 68 7.97 -19.88 19.91
C PHE A 68 9.21 -19.37 19.15
N ASP A 69 9.98 -20.28 18.53
CA ASP A 69 11.16 -19.93 17.70
C ASP A 69 10.71 -19.37 16.35
N LEU A 70 10.74 -18.05 16.24
CA LEU A 70 10.38 -17.34 15.03
C LEU A 70 11.43 -17.53 13.93
N ALA A 71 12.70 -17.34 14.26
CA ALA A 71 13.74 -17.23 13.26
C ALA A 71 15.12 -17.60 13.80
N THR A 72 15.90 -18.27 12.94
CA THR A 72 17.29 -18.59 13.23
C THR A 72 18.24 -18.08 12.16
N PHE A 73 19.12 -17.14 12.52
CA PHE A 73 20.09 -16.55 11.59
C PHE A 73 21.53 -16.94 11.91
N ALA A 74 22.34 -17.16 10.87
CA ALA A 74 23.80 -17.18 11.01
C ALA A 74 24.32 -15.73 11.02
N THR A 75 24.75 -15.25 12.17
CA THR A 75 24.95 -13.81 12.38
C THR A 75 26.34 -13.33 11.99
N GLY A 76 27.34 -14.22 12.02
CA GLY A 76 28.76 -13.91 11.81
C GLY A 76 29.31 -12.87 12.79
N ASN A 77 30.57 -12.45 12.58
CA ASN A 77 31.25 -11.49 13.46
C ASN A 77 30.84 -10.03 13.17
N GLY A 78 30.78 -9.22 14.22
CA GLY A 78 30.67 -7.76 14.16
C GLY A 78 29.39 -7.20 14.78
N ARG A 79 29.28 -5.86 14.77
CA ARG A 79 28.09 -5.15 15.21
C ARG A 79 26.99 -5.27 14.15
N ALA A 80 25.79 -5.61 14.59
CA ALA A 80 24.59 -5.68 13.77
C ALA A 80 23.40 -5.06 14.51
N GLU A 81 22.35 -4.78 13.77
CA GLU A 81 21.05 -4.37 14.28
C GLU A 81 20.03 -5.47 13.98
N ILE A 82 19.20 -5.81 14.97
CA ILE A 82 18.06 -6.71 14.81
C ILE A 82 16.82 -5.83 14.83
N ALA A 83 15.98 -5.92 13.80
CA ALA A 83 14.68 -5.29 13.77
C ALA A 83 13.60 -6.36 13.81
N VAL A 84 12.60 -6.17 14.67
CA VAL A 84 11.40 -7.01 14.74
C VAL A 84 10.21 -6.14 14.45
N ARG A 85 9.34 -6.62 13.57
CA ARG A 85 8.11 -5.98 13.15
C ARG A 85 6.95 -6.96 13.29
N LEU A 86 5.86 -6.48 13.85
CA LEU A 86 4.59 -7.19 13.95
C LEU A 86 3.63 -6.56 12.97
N TYR A 87 2.91 -7.41 12.24
CA TYR A 87 1.94 -7.04 11.24
C TYR A 87 0.60 -7.65 11.61
N GLY A 88 -0.44 -6.82 11.60
CA GLY A 88 -1.84 -7.26 11.63
C GLY A 88 -2.51 -6.95 10.30
N SER A 89 -3.85 -7.08 10.27
CA SER A 89 -4.67 -6.85 9.06
C SER A 89 -4.48 -5.48 8.43
N ALA A 90 -4.26 -4.43 9.24
CA ALA A 90 -4.03 -3.06 8.80
C ALA A 90 -2.54 -2.68 8.59
N GLY A 91 -1.61 -3.64 8.63
CA GLY A 91 -0.17 -3.41 8.43
C GLY A 91 0.68 -3.43 9.71
N GLU A 92 1.78 -2.67 9.76
CA GLU A 92 2.76 -2.72 10.86
C GLU A 92 2.16 -2.17 12.17
N VAL A 93 1.77 -3.04 13.09
CA VAL A 93 1.20 -2.69 14.41
C VAL A 93 2.27 -2.50 15.49
N GLY A 94 3.46 -3.04 15.28
CA GLY A 94 4.55 -2.97 16.26
C GLY A 94 5.93 -3.05 15.63
N ARG A 95 6.90 -2.28 16.17
CA ARG A 95 8.31 -2.36 15.73
C ARG A 95 9.31 -2.06 16.83
N ARG A 96 10.38 -2.87 16.87
CA ARG A 96 11.57 -2.63 17.69
C ARG A 96 12.87 -2.93 16.97
N ARG A 97 13.92 -2.26 17.43
CA ARG A 97 15.29 -2.34 16.91
C ARG A 97 16.26 -2.44 18.06
N ALA A 98 17.30 -3.25 17.90
CA ALA A 98 18.35 -3.39 18.90
C ALA A 98 19.71 -3.62 18.26
N PHE A 99 20.76 -3.08 18.88
CA PHE A 99 22.13 -3.28 18.43
C PHE A 99 22.79 -4.41 19.22
N VAL A 100 23.40 -5.34 18.50
CA VAL A 100 24.13 -6.47 19.08
C VAL A 100 25.56 -6.49 18.55
N ASP A 101 26.52 -6.78 19.43
CA ASP A 101 27.94 -6.96 19.05
C ASP A 101 28.28 -8.45 19.15
N VAL A 102 28.46 -9.09 17.99
CA VAL A 102 28.64 -10.53 17.90
C VAL A 102 30.12 -10.87 17.73
N ARG A 103 30.62 -11.77 18.59
CA ARG A 103 31.97 -12.34 18.50
C ARG A 103 31.91 -13.86 18.37
N GLY A 104 32.30 -14.37 17.22
CA GLY A 104 32.26 -15.79 16.83
C GLY A 104 31.15 -16.11 15.83
N ASP A 105 31.12 -17.37 15.38
CA ASP A 105 29.99 -17.91 14.61
C ASP A 105 28.81 -18.13 15.55
N THR A 106 27.98 -17.11 15.67
CA THR A 106 26.78 -17.11 16.51
C THR A 106 25.54 -17.39 15.67
N ARG A 107 24.56 -18.05 16.29
CA ARG A 107 23.20 -18.15 15.78
C ARG A 107 22.27 -17.31 16.65
N ALA A 108 21.42 -16.49 16.06
CA ALA A 108 20.36 -15.83 16.81
C ALA A 108 19.10 -16.69 16.74
N VAL A 109 18.40 -16.85 17.87
CA VAL A 109 17.08 -17.49 17.99
C VAL A 109 16.15 -16.43 18.59
N ILE A 110 15.01 -16.19 17.95
CA ILE A 110 14.06 -15.15 18.36
C ILE A 110 12.84 -15.82 18.97
N LEU A 111 12.51 -15.45 20.20
CA LEU A 111 11.37 -15.95 20.96
C LEU A 111 10.41 -14.79 21.27
N VAL A 112 9.11 -15.04 21.15
CA VAL A 112 8.06 -14.15 21.67
C VAL A 112 7.50 -14.81 22.93
N SER A 113 7.33 -14.05 24.00
CA SER A 113 6.65 -14.53 25.22
C SER A 113 5.88 -13.38 25.88
N ALA A 114 4.80 -13.71 26.59
CA ALA A 114 4.13 -12.77 27.48
C ALA A 114 5.03 -12.44 28.70
N GLU A 115 4.69 -11.37 29.44
CA GLU A 115 5.40 -10.93 30.65
C GLU A 115 5.65 -12.08 31.65
N CYS A 116 6.67 -11.95 32.50
CA CYS A 116 6.86 -12.83 33.65
C CYS A 116 5.73 -12.61 34.68
N GLY A 117 4.54 -13.15 34.41
CA GLY A 117 3.34 -12.91 35.22
C GLY A 117 2.98 -11.42 35.34
N LEU A 118 1.86 -11.12 36.01
CA LEU A 118 1.35 -9.76 36.21
C LEU A 118 2.31 -8.91 37.09
N GLY A 119 3.32 -8.29 36.47
CA GLY A 119 4.15 -7.26 37.08
C GLY A 119 5.36 -7.71 37.92
N GLU A 120 5.84 -8.95 37.77
CA GLU A 120 7.07 -9.40 38.45
C GLU A 120 8.34 -9.04 37.67
N ALA A 121 9.34 -8.48 38.36
CA ALA A 121 10.65 -8.18 37.81
C ALA A 121 11.66 -9.25 38.26
N CYS A 122 12.44 -9.82 37.33
CA CYS A 122 13.46 -10.80 37.69
C CYS A 122 14.67 -10.15 38.41
N PRO A 123 15.12 -10.68 39.56
CA PRO A 123 14.56 -11.83 40.28
C PRO A 123 13.30 -11.49 41.10
N GLY A 124 12.27 -12.36 41.01
CA GLY A 124 11.03 -12.27 41.78
C GLY A 124 11.18 -12.80 43.21
N GLU A 125 10.08 -12.81 43.97
CA GLU A 125 10.08 -13.31 45.36
C GLU A 125 10.23 -14.85 45.37
N GLY A 126 11.43 -15.34 45.71
CA GLY A 126 11.74 -16.78 45.78
C GLY A 126 12.82 -17.24 44.79
N ASP A 127 13.18 -16.39 43.84
CA ASP A 127 14.23 -16.67 42.87
C ASP A 127 15.64 -16.53 43.46
N SER A 128 16.61 -17.16 42.80
CA SER A 128 18.01 -16.93 43.13
C SER A 128 18.42 -15.52 42.72
N PHE A 129 19.33 -14.87 43.47
CA PHE A 129 19.77 -13.50 43.20
C PHE A 129 20.41 -13.30 41.82
N ASP A 130 20.88 -14.38 41.22
CA ASP A 130 21.43 -14.40 39.87
C ASP A 130 20.35 -14.62 38.80
N ALA A 131 19.11 -14.97 39.13
CA ALA A 131 18.02 -15.16 38.17
C ALA A 131 17.46 -13.83 37.63
N THR A 132 18.20 -13.21 36.72
CA THR A 132 17.90 -11.87 36.18
C THR A 132 17.17 -11.89 34.84
N GLU A 133 16.87 -13.05 34.25
CA GLU A 133 16.33 -13.16 32.89
C GLU A 133 14.96 -13.85 32.88
N CYS A 134 13.97 -13.27 32.18
CA CYS A 134 12.65 -13.87 31.97
C CYS A 134 12.64 -14.73 30.70
N ILE A 135 12.32 -16.01 30.80
CA ILE A 135 12.18 -16.93 29.65
C ILE A 135 10.89 -17.74 29.85
N ALA A 136 9.94 -17.63 28.91
CA ALA A 136 8.67 -18.38 28.94
C ALA A 136 7.93 -18.28 30.30
N GLY A 137 7.88 -17.08 30.88
CA GLY A 137 7.17 -16.81 32.14
C GLY A 137 7.93 -17.18 33.43
N ALA A 138 9.22 -17.55 33.38
CA ALA A 138 10.02 -17.86 34.57
C ALA A 138 11.40 -17.15 34.60
N CYS A 139 11.92 -16.87 35.80
CA CYS A 139 13.22 -16.21 36.00
C CYS A 139 14.39 -17.21 36.02
N PHE A 140 15.44 -16.92 35.24
CA PHE A 140 16.63 -17.77 35.06
C PHE A 140 17.95 -17.01 35.30
N PRO A 141 19.00 -17.68 35.80
CA PRO A 141 20.34 -17.10 35.84
C PRO A 141 20.94 -16.86 34.45
N PRO A 142 21.67 -15.76 34.20
CA PRO A 142 22.28 -15.47 32.89
C PRO A 142 23.40 -16.47 32.53
N THR A 143 23.88 -17.26 33.50
CA THR A 143 24.82 -18.37 33.28
C THR A 143 24.14 -19.67 32.85
N CYS A 144 22.81 -19.75 32.95
CA CYS A 144 21.97 -20.84 32.46
C CYS A 144 21.60 -20.65 30.98
N LEU A 145 22.56 -20.26 30.14
CA LEU A 145 22.38 -20.19 28.69
C LEU A 145 23.32 -21.20 28.02
N GLY A 146 22.82 -22.44 27.94
CA GLY A 146 23.52 -23.58 27.39
C GLY A 146 22.60 -24.80 27.29
N ARG A 147 23.14 -25.90 26.76
CA ARG A 147 22.45 -27.15 26.37
C ARG A 147 21.62 -27.84 27.47
N ASP A 148 21.62 -27.31 28.69
CA ASP A 148 21.13 -27.95 29.91
C ASP A 148 20.13 -27.09 30.72
N CYS A 149 19.67 -25.94 30.21
CA CYS A 149 18.89 -24.99 31.02
C CYS A 149 17.37 -25.06 30.80
N LEU A 150 16.93 -25.71 29.72
CA LEU A 150 15.54 -26.11 29.47
C LEU A 150 15.34 -27.62 29.66
N GLY A 151 16.27 -28.31 30.36
CA GLY A 151 16.10 -29.73 30.68
C GLY A 151 15.76 -30.63 29.49
N GLY A 152 16.49 -30.54 28.37
CA GLY A 152 16.11 -31.30 27.17
C GLY A 152 17.08 -31.18 26.00
N GLY A 153 18.39 -31.23 26.26
CA GLY A 153 19.42 -31.11 25.23
C GLY A 153 19.50 -32.30 24.27
N GLY A 154 18.58 -32.40 23.32
CA GLY A 154 18.60 -33.36 22.22
C GLY A 154 18.31 -32.71 20.86
N SER A 155 18.98 -33.18 19.80
CA SER A 155 18.40 -33.04 18.46
C SER A 155 17.18 -33.95 18.40
N CYS A 156 16.10 -33.48 17.82
CA CYS A 156 14.87 -34.23 17.66
C CYS A 156 14.48 -34.29 16.19
N ASP A 157 13.76 -35.33 15.79
CA ASP A 157 13.08 -35.38 14.50
C ASP A 157 11.56 -35.29 14.69
N VAL A 158 11.06 -35.65 15.88
CA VAL A 158 9.64 -35.58 16.27
C VAL A 158 9.50 -35.14 17.73
N ASP A 159 8.33 -34.62 18.10
CA ASP A 159 8.04 -34.12 19.47
C ASP A 159 8.31 -35.16 20.56
N ALA A 160 8.11 -36.45 20.25
CA ALA A 160 8.37 -37.56 21.17
C ALA A 160 9.85 -37.71 21.58
N ASP A 161 10.79 -37.11 20.83
CA ASP A 161 12.21 -37.10 21.19
C ASP A 161 12.53 -36.08 22.30
N CYS A 162 11.57 -35.20 22.62
CA CYS A 162 11.70 -34.08 23.54
C CYS A 162 11.00 -34.36 24.87
N ASP A 163 11.47 -35.37 25.62
CA ASP A 163 10.97 -35.69 26.95
C ASP A 163 11.74 -34.92 28.05
N PRO A 164 11.11 -33.97 28.75
CA PRO A 164 11.77 -33.12 29.74
C PRO A 164 11.97 -33.78 31.12
N ARG A 165 11.48 -35.01 31.34
CA ARG A 165 11.76 -35.87 32.52
C ARG A 165 11.41 -35.32 33.90
N ASP A 166 10.80 -34.14 33.98
CA ASP A 166 10.29 -33.53 35.22
C ASP A 166 8.80 -33.88 35.47
N GLY A 167 8.17 -34.57 34.50
CA GLY A 167 6.84 -35.15 34.63
C GLY A 167 5.70 -34.13 34.59
N CYS A 168 6.02 -32.85 34.40
CA CYS A 168 5.03 -31.78 34.33
C CYS A 168 5.25 -30.81 33.19
N SER A 169 6.32 -30.93 32.41
CA SER A 169 6.51 -30.10 31.23
C SER A 169 6.33 -30.91 29.96
N SER A 170 5.97 -30.21 28.88
CA SER A 170 5.80 -30.78 27.55
C SER A 170 6.95 -30.31 26.66
N GLY A 171 7.52 -31.23 25.89
CA GLY A 171 8.54 -30.90 24.90
C GLY A 171 8.03 -31.05 23.47
N ARG A 172 8.34 -30.07 22.64
CA ARG A 172 8.03 -30.04 21.21
C ARG A 172 9.31 -29.96 20.40
N CYS A 173 9.35 -30.67 19.27
CA CYS A 173 10.44 -30.60 18.32
C CYS A 173 10.19 -29.49 17.30
N SER A 174 10.93 -28.41 17.41
CA SER A 174 10.91 -27.32 16.43
C SER A 174 12.24 -27.25 15.70
N ARG A 175 12.20 -27.40 14.37
CA ARG A 175 13.36 -27.30 13.45
C ARG A 175 14.59 -28.12 13.91
N GLY A 176 14.36 -29.32 14.43
CA GLY A 176 15.42 -30.24 14.86
C GLY A 176 15.94 -30.02 16.28
N ARG A 177 15.27 -29.17 17.08
CA ARG A 177 15.60 -28.89 18.48
C ARG A 177 14.39 -29.02 19.38
N CYS A 178 14.62 -29.55 20.57
CA CYS A 178 13.62 -29.61 21.61
C CYS A 178 13.42 -28.26 22.28
N VAL A 179 12.15 -27.82 22.32
CA VAL A 179 11.66 -26.71 23.12
C VAL A 179 10.81 -27.32 24.24
N VAL A 180 11.06 -26.94 25.49
CA VAL A 180 10.36 -27.47 26.67
C VAL A 180 9.58 -26.35 27.33
N THR A 181 8.30 -26.58 27.58
CA THR A 181 7.36 -25.63 28.16
C THR A 181 6.62 -26.25 29.34
N PRO A 182 6.35 -25.52 30.43
CA PRO A 182 5.57 -26.06 31.55
C PRO A 182 4.17 -26.49 31.10
N ASP A 183 3.65 -27.57 31.69
CA ASP A 183 2.33 -28.14 31.45
C ASP A 183 1.66 -28.42 32.80
N ASP A 184 1.00 -27.40 33.35
CA ASP A 184 0.38 -27.47 34.67
C ASP A 184 -0.70 -28.56 34.75
N GLY A 185 -1.33 -28.92 33.62
CA GLY A 185 -2.31 -30.01 33.52
C GLY A 185 -1.74 -31.41 33.79
N ALA A 186 -0.42 -31.57 33.79
CA ALA A 186 0.25 -32.81 34.18
C ALA A 186 0.46 -32.93 35.71
N CYS A 187 0.15 -31.88 36.47
CA CYS A 187 0.27 -31.86 37.93
C CYS A 187 -1.02 -32.25 38.67
N ALA A 188 -0.88 -32.62 39.94
CA ALA A 188 -2.05 -32.84 40.79
C ALA A 188 -2.68 -31.50 41.20
N ALA A 189 -3.99 -31.49 41.45
CA ALA A 189 -4.73 -30.31 41.90
C ALA A 189 -3.99 -29.52 43.00
N GLY A 190 -3.86 -28.20 42.80
CA GLY A 190 -3.10 -27.31 43.69
C GLY A 190 -1.57 -27.33 43.50
N GLN A 191 -1.08 -27.80 42.35
CA GLN A 191 0.34 -27.78 42.01
C GLN A 191 0.56 -27.13 40.64
N ARG A 192 1.63 -26.33 40.52
CA ARG A 192 2.12 -25.78 39.24
C ARG A 192 3.37 -26.51 38.78
N CYS A 193 3.55 -26.62 37.47
CA CYS A 193 4.78 -27.12 36.89
C CYS A 193 5.90 -26.07 36.98
N VAL A 194 7.02 -26.50 37.55
CA VAL A 194 8.28 -25.76 37.47
C VAL A 194 9.24 -26.58 36.62
N VAL A 195 9.58 -26.07 35.44
CA VAL A 195 10.43 -26.76 34.46
C VAL A 195 11.76 -27.16 35.11
N GLY A 196 12.12 -28.43 35.00
CA GLY A 196 13.32 -29.03 35.59
C GLY A 196 13.22 -29.37 37.08
N VAL A 197 12.11 -29.02 37.75
CA VAL A 197 11.86 -29.30 39.19
C VAL A 197 10.70 -30.27 39.37
N GLY A 198 9.64 -30.15 38.56
CA GLY A 198 8.42 -30.92 38.66
C GLY A 198 7.26 -30.13 39.29
N CYS A 199 6.18 -30.83 39.66
CA CYS A 199 5.00 -30.22 40.27
C CYS A 199 5.29 -29.70 41.68
N THR A 200 5.04 -28.41 41.92
CA THR A 200 5.27 -27.75 43.20
C THR A 200 3.98 -27.16 43.76
N SER A 201 3.78 -27.32 45.08
CA SER A 201 2.66 -26.74 45.83
C SER A 201 3.10 -25.42 46.43
N GLY A 202 2.61 -24.28 45.92
CA GLY A 202 2.98 -22.97 46.46
C GLY A 202 2.81 -21.76 45.54
N GLY A 203 2.12 -21.88 44.40
CA GLY A 203 1.83 -20.75 43.52
C GLY A 203 0.33 -20.50 43.37
N GLY A 204 -0.25 -19.68 44.24
CA GLY A 204 -1.47 -18.90 43.95
C GLY A 204 -2.84 -19.59 43.96
N CYS A 205 -2.95 -20.91 44.03
CA CYS A 205 -4.23 -21.65 43.98
C CYS A 205 -4.74 -22.07 45.38
N ASP A 206 -4.73 -21.14 46.35
CA ASP A 206 -5.05 -21.44 47.76
C ASP A 206 -6.56 -21.37 48.10
N ASP A 207 -7.45 -21.00 47.16
CA ASP A 207 -8.91 -20.90 47.38
C ASP A 207 -9.70 -21.24 46.11
N PRO A 208 -10.31 -22.45 46.00
CA PRO A 208 -11.08 -22.84 44.82
C PRO A 208 -12.38 -22.03 44.73
N GLY A 209 -12.39 -21.07 43.79
CA GLY A 209 -13.56 -20.32 43.37
C GLY A 209 -14.32 -21.06 42.26
N PRO A 210 -15.48 -20.53 41.81
CA PRO A 210 -16.08 -20.99 40.55
C PRO A 210 -15.17 -20.59 39.38
N GLU A 211 -15.07 -21.46 38.39
CA GLU A 211 -14.27 -21.23 37.18
C GLU A 211 -14.91 -20.14 36.31
N VAL A 212 -14.44 -18.90 36.46
CA VAL A 212 -14.94 -17.72 35.74
C VAL A 212 -14.03 -17.39 34.56
N CYS A 213 -14.56 -16.67 33.57
CA CYS A 213 -13.83 -16.42 32.33
C CYS A 213 -12.83 -15.26 32.50
N ASN A 214 -11.61 -15.58 32.95
CA ASN A 214 -10.56 -14.59 33.19
C ASN A 214 -9.15 -15.08 32.77
N GLY A 215 -9.06 -16.29 32.19
CA GLY A 215 -7.81 -16.90 31.75
C GLY A 215 -6.95 -17.44 32.89
N VAL A 216 -7.54 -17.60 34.08
CA VAL A 216 -6.94 -18.18 35.27
C VAL A 216 -7.75 -19.41 35.65
N ASP A 217 -7.05 -20.50 35.98
CA ASP A 217 -7.64 -21.69 36.60
C ASP A 217 -8.01 -21.34 38.06
N ASP A 218 -9.26 -20.91 38.25
CA ASP A 218 -9.81 -20.39 39.51
C ASP A 218 -10.33 -21.51 40.42
N ASP A 219 -10.77 -22.62 39.85
CA ASP A 219 -11.25 -23.82 40.57
C ASP A 219 -10.13 -24.85 40.83
N CYS A 220 -8.95 -24.62 40.24
CA CYS A 220 -7.74 -25.43 40.35
C CYS A 220 -7.91 -26.85 39.76
N ASP A 221 -8.81 -26.98 38.80
CA ASP A 221 -9.06 -28.16 37.98
C ASP A 221 -8.87 -27.80 36.50
N ALA A 222 -7.65 -27.99 35.99
CA ALA A 222 -7.32 -27.84 34.58
C ALA A 222 -8.16 -28.70 33.60
N SER A 223 -9.03 -29.60 34.08
CA SER A 223 -10.02 -30.29 33.25
C SER A 223 -11.34 -29.52 33.09
N THR A 224 -11.61 -28.57 33.98
CA THR A 224 -12.64 -27.55 33.84
C THR A 224 -12.14 -26.49 32.84
N PRO A 225 -12.83 -26.26 31.71
CA PRO A 225 -12.48 -25.16 30.82
C PRO A 225 -12.72 -23.82 31.49
N ASP A 226 -11.83 -22.85 31.25
CA ASP A 226 -11.99 -21.46 31.67
C ASP A 226 -13.39 -20.92 31.33
N GLY A 227 -14.01 -20.27 32.32
CA GLY A 227 -15.39 -19.76 32.25
C GLY A 227 -16.52 -20.80 32.34
N ALA A 228 -16.26 -22.09 32.57
CA ALA A 228 -17.31 -23.12 32.60
C ALA A 228 -18.39 -22.92 33.67
N GLU A 229 -18.09 -22.20 34.75
CA GLU A 229 -19.04 -21.85 35.81
C GLU A 229 -19.34 -20.34 35.84
N ASP A 230 -18.97 -19.62 34.77
CA ASP A 230 -19.21 -18.19 34.67
C ASP A 230 -20.72 -17.88 34.62
N PRO A 231 -21.26 -17.04 35.53
CA PRO A 231 -22.67 -16.71 35.57
C PRO A 231 -23.23 -16.06 34.30
N MET A 232 -22.37 -15.48 33.46
CA MET A 232 -22.78 -14.82 32.22
C MET A 232 -22.68 -15.73 30.99
N LEU A 233 -22.01 -16.89 31.10
CA LEU A 233 -21.85 -17.80 29.96
C LEU A 233 -23.22 -18.29 29.45
N GLY A 234 -23.49 -18.04 28.16
CA GLY A 234 -24.74 -18.40 27.49
C GLY A 234 -25.93 -17.47 27.77
N GLU A 235 -25.75 -16.42 28.58
CA GLU A 235 -26.74 -15.36 28.71
C GLU A 235 -26.79 -14.52 27.44
N SER A 236 -27.98 -13.97 27.13
CA SER A 236 -28.16 -13.15 25.93
C SER A 236 -27.41 -11.83 26.04
N CYS A 237 -26.72 -11.45 24.98
CA CYS A 237 -26.12 -10.13 24.80
C CYS A 237 -26.67 -9.47 23.53
N ASP A 238 -26.76 -8.14 23.58
CA ASP A 238 -26.66 -7.22 22.44
C ASP A 238 -25.30 -6.56 22.71
N GLY A 239 -24.43 -6.40 21.71
CA GLY A 239 -23.17 -5.64 21.82
C GLY A 239 -23.31 -4.22 22.40
N ASP A 240 -22.23 -3.42 22.32
CA ASP A 240 -22.22 -2.02 22.76
C ASP A 240 -22.87 -1.06 21.73
N ASP A 241 -23.23 -1.57 20.56
CA ASP A 241 -23.88 -0.92 19.43
C ASP A 241 -25.40 -1.11 19.42
N ALA A 242 -26.06 -0.43 18.48
CA ALA A 242 -27.51 -0.33 18.41
C ALA A 242 -27.97 -0.60 16.96
N ASP A 243 -27.80 -1.83 16.49
CA ASP A 243 -27.95 -2.19 15.07
C ASP A 243 -28.87 -3.41 14.83
N LEU A 244 -28.71 -4.01 13.64
CA LEU A 244 -29.55 -5.03 13.01
C LEU A 244 -29.16 -6.48 13.38
N CYS A 245 -28.11 -6.66 14.18
CA CYS A 245 -27.63 -7.97 14.60
C CYS A 245 -28.68 -8.68 15.47
N THR A 246 -28.74 -10.02 15.37
CA THR A 246 -29.65 -10.81 16.20
C THR A 246 -28.97 -11.07 17.54
N ARG A 247 -29.58 -10.67 18.66
CA ARG A 247 -29.07 -10.93 20.03
C ARG A 247 -28.29 -12.23 20.14
N GLY A 248 -26.99 -12.08 20.39
CA GLY A 248 -26.03 -13.14 20.60
C GLY A 248 -26.09 -13.75 21.99
N SER A 249 -25.06 -14.53 22.32
CA SER A 249 -24.84 -15.04 23.67
C SER A 249 -23.38 -14.92 24.07
N PHE A 250 -23.13 -14.67 25.36
CA PHE A 250 -21.75 -14.63 25.85
C PHE A 250 -21.10 -16.01 25.78
N VAL A 251 -19.90 -16.06 25.19
CA VAL A 251 -19.01 -17.22 25.15
C VAL A 251 -17.68 -16.86 25.82
N CYS A 252 -16.97 -17.87 26.35
CA CYS A 252 -15.64 -17.66 26.90
C CYS A 252 -14.58 -17.97 25.84
N VAL A 253 -13.84 -16.95 25.41
CA VAL A 253 -12.79 -17.07 24.39
C VAL A 253 -11.50 -16.46 24.93
N GLY A 254 -10.48 -17.29 25.13
CA GLY A 254 -9.15 -16.84 25.52
C GLY A 254 -9.09 -16.09 26.86
N GLY A 255 -9.92 -16.44 27.85
CA GLY A 255 -9.91 -15.76 29.15
C GLY A 255 -10.81 -14.53 29.24
N ALA A 256 -11.71 -14.29 28.28
CA ALA A 256 -12.65 -13.18 28.32
C ALA A 256 -14.05 -13.57 27.84
N LEU A 257 -15.07 -13.05 28.51
CA LEU A 257 -16.46 -13.13 28.03
C LEU A 257 -16.58 -12.26 26.79
N VAL A 258 -16.84 -12.90 25.65
CA VAL A 258 -17.08 -12.27 24.35
C VAL A 258 -18.56 -12.46 24.01
N CYS A 259 -19.21 -11.40 23.54
CA CYS A 259 -20.55 -11.53 22.96
C CYS A 259 -20.39 -12.06 21.54
N GLU A 260 -20.79 -13.31 21.28
CA GLU A 260 -20.88 -13.84 19.91
C GLU A 260 -22.27 -13.55 19.35
N GLU A 261 -22.35 -12.64 18.39
CA GLU A 261 -23.56 -12.35 17.62
C GLU A 261 -23.55 -13.11 16.29
N THR A 262 -24.71 -13.29 15.66
CA THR A 262 -24.80 -13.90 14.34
C THR A 262 -25.57 -12.99 13.38
N GLY A 263 -24.85 -12.36 12.46
CA GLY A 263 -25.38 -11.58 11.34
C GLY A 263 -25.42 -12.35 10.02
N PRO A 264 -26.07 -11.81 8.98
CA PRO A 264 -25.75 -12.21 7.61
C PRO A 264 -24.27 -11.88 7.33
N GLU A 265 -23.56 -12.71 6.55
CA GLU A 265 -22.24 -12.35 6.00
C GLU A 265 -22.43 -11.21 4.98
N ALA A 266 -22.62 -9.99 5.48
CA ALA A 266 -22.71 -8.78 4.70
C ALA A 266 -21.32 -8.19 4.50
N THR A 267 -21.21 -7.29 3.55
CA THR A 267 -20.04 -6.43 3.38
C THR A 267 -20.46 -5.10 3.98
N GLU A 268 -19.64 -4.53 4.85
CA GLU A 268 -19.98 -3.29 5.56
C GLU A 268 -20.33 -2.15 4.59
N THR A 269 -21.44 -1.49 4.88
CA THR A 269 -21.83 -0.24 4.25
C THR A 269 -21.41 0.89 5.18
N CYS A 270 -20.72 1.91 4.66
CA CYS A 270 -20.23 3.05 5.45
C CYS A 270 -21.37 3.94 5.98
N ASP A 271 -22.16 3.44 6.91
CA ASP A 271 -23.37 4.08 7.45
C ASP A 271 -23.40 4.14 8.99
N GLY A 272 -22.37 3.61 9.65
CA GLY A 272 -22.21 3.65 11.10
C GLY A 272 -22.94 2.51 11.82
N THR A 273 -23.20 1.41 11.12
CA THR A 273 -23.87 0.19 11.59
C THR A 273 -22.92 -0.99 11.37
N ASP A 274 -22.82 -1.92 12.32
CA ASP A 274 -22.10 -3.19 12.14
C ASP A 274 -23.05 -4.19 11.45
N GLU A 275 -22.75 -4.59 10.22
CA GLU A 275 -23.63 -5.40 9.37
C GLU A 275 -23.18 -6.85 9.21
N ASP A 276 -21.89 -7.12 9.42
CA ASP A 276 -21.32 -8.46 9.47
C ASP A 276 -21.17 -9.04 10.90
N CYS A 277 -21.44 -8.19 11.90
CA CYS A 277 -21.50 -8.49 13.33
C CYS A 277 -20.17 -8.99 13.91
N ASP A 278 -19.04 -8.42 13.48
CA ASP A 278 -17.70 -8.72 14.02
C ASP A 278 -17.30 -7.82 15.21
N GLY A 279 -18.14 -6.83 15.55
CA GLY A 279 -17.96 -5.89 16.65
C GLY A 279 -17.14 -4.64 16.28
N LEU A 280 -16.79 -4.49 15.01
CA LEU A 280 -16.26 -3.27 14.42
C LEU A 280 -17.35 -2.62 13.56
N ILE A 281 -17.30 -1.29 13.43
CA ILE A 281 -18.26 -0.52 12.63
C ILE A 281 -17.49 0.09 11.46
N ASP A 282 -17.97 -0.12 10.24
CA ASP A 282 -17.43 0.47 9.01
C ASP A 282 -15.93 0.14 8.75
N GLU A 283 -15.44 -1.04 9.14
CA GLU A 283 -14.04 -1.47 9.03
C GLU A 283 -13.68 -2.00 7.63
N THR A 284 -14.67 -2.52 6.91
CA THR A 284 -14.65 -2.70 5.46
C THR A 284 -15.65 -1.73 4.83
N GLY A 285 -15.56 -1.42 3.54
CA GLY A 285 -16.42 -0.37 3.00
C GLY A 285 -16.45 -0.25 1.50
N ASP A 286 -17.61 0.14 0.96
CA ASP A 286 -17.84 0.33 -0.48
C ASP A 286 -17.42 1.72 -1.00
N GLU A 287 -16.90 2.60 -0.14
CA GLU A 287 -16.40 3.91 -0.55
C GLU A 287 -15.09 3.79 -1.34
N ALA A 288 -15.09 4.35 -2.56
CA ALA A 288 -13.96 4.28 -3.48
C ALA A 288 -12.98 5.43 -3.29
N TRP A 289 -11.71 5.07 -3.06
CA TRP A 289 -10.57 5.98 -2.95
C TRP A 289 -9.55 5.68 -4.05
N TYR A 290 -9.04 6.74 -4.67
CA TYR A 290 -8.12 6.69 -5.79
C TYR A 290 -6.82 7.41 -5.42
N PRO A 291 -5.64 6.85 -5.70
CA PRO A 291 -4.38 7.52 -5.46
C PRO A 291 -4.22 8.71 -6.42
N ASP A 292 -3.80 9.85 -5.88
CA ASP A 292 -3.57 11.12 -6.56
C ASP A 292 -2.05 11.40 -6.53
N GLU A 293 -1.36 11.13 -7.65
CA GLU A 293 0.10 11.18 -7.76
C GLU A 293 0.65 12.60 -8.02
N ASP A 294 -0.14 13.51 -8.60
CA ASP A 294 0.28 14.87 -8.96
C ASP A 294 -0.43 16.00 -8.19
N GLY A 295 -1.54 15.69 -7.50
CA GLY A 295 -2.20 16.56 -6.54
C GLY A 295 -3.27 17.48 -7.11
N ASP A 296 -3.87 17.16 -8.26
CA ASP A 296 -4.93 17.96 -8.87
C ASP A 296 -6.34 17.70 -8.29
N GLY A 297 -6.50 16.61 -7.53
CA GLY A 297 -7.75 16.23 -6.87
C GLY A 297 -8.56 15.14 -7.56
N TYR A 298 -8.06 14.58 -8.67
CA TYR A 298 -8.52 13.35 -9.30
C TYR A 298 -7.47 12.24 -9.14
N GLY A 299 -7.88 10.98 -9.25
CA GLY A 299 -6.97 9.86 -9.07
C GLY A 299 -7.21 8.74 -10.07
N ASP A 300 -6.24 7.83 -10.13
CA ASP A 300 -6.17 6.71 -11.07
C ASP A 300 -7.37 5.75 -10.91
N GLU A 301 -8.29 5.76 -11.88
CA GLU A 301 -9.48 4.89 -11.85
C GLU A 301 -9.15 3.39 -11.97
N ALA A 302 -7.97 3.03 -12.48
CA ALA A 302 -7.52 1.65 -12.54
C ALA A 302 -7.02 1.14 -11.17
N ARG A 303 -6.85 2.04 -10.20
CA ARG A 303 -6.37 1.75 -8.85
C ARG A 303 -7.35 2.25 -7.80
N VAL A 304 -8.37 1.44 -7.54
CA VAL A 304 -9.36 1.72 -6.49
C VAL A 304 -9.07 0.94 -5.21
N GLU A 305 -9.12 1.64 -4.07
CA GLU A 305 -9.19 1.06 -2.74
C GLU A 305 -10.59 1.32 -2.16
N LEU A 306 -11.20 0.26 -1.63
CA LEU A 306 -12.55 0.29 -1.07
C LEU A 306 -12.44 0.30 0.46
N THR A 307 -12.80 1.42 1.09
CA THR A 307 -12.71 1.63 2.55
C THR A 307 -13.55 2.83 2.96
N CYS A 308 -14.14 2.81 4.15
CA CYS A 308 -14.91 3.93 4.69
C CYS A 308 -14.05 5.13 5.13
N GLU A 309 -12.82 4.89 5.57
CA GLU A 309 -11.87 5.96 5.84
C GLU A 309 -10.86 6.10 4.71
N ARG A 310 -10.52 7.35 4.36
CA ARG A 310 -9.49 7.65 3.38
C ARG A 310 -8.15 6.98 3.75
N PRO A 311 -7.57 6.10 2.90
CA PRO A 311 -6.35 5.35 3.23
C PRO A 311 -5.16 6.24 3.62
N GLY A 312 -5.01 7.37 2.93
CA GLY A 312 -3.92 8.31 3.15
C GLY A 312 -4.19 9.69 2.55
N PRO A 313 -3.41 10.73 2.92
CA PRO A 313 -3.54 12.05 2.34
C PRO A 313 -3.33 12.09 0.82
N GLU A 314 -2.67 11.09 0.25
CA GLU A 314 -2.41 10.86 -1.17
C GLU A 314 -3.59 10.22 -1.92
N TYR A 315 -4.73 10.01 -1.26
CA TYR A 315 -5.94 9.48 -1.90
C TYR A 315 -7.04 10.55 -1.99
N VAL A 316 -7.86 10.44 -3.04
CA VAL A 316 -9.02 11.31 -3.31
C VAL A 316 -10.24 10.45 -3.62
N SER A 317 -11.44 11.02 -3.46
CA SER A 317 -12.71 10.30 -3.71
C SER A 317 -13.21 10.45 -5.15
N ARG A 318 -12.49 11.19 -5.99
CA ARG A 318 -12.82 11.41 -7.40
C ARG A 318 -11.83 10.62 -8.24
N GLY A 319 -12.32 9.62 -8.97
CA GLY A 319 -11.52 8.91 -9.97
C GLY A 319 -11.65 9.56 -11.35
N GLY A 320 -11.00 8.98 -12.34
CA GLY A 320 -11.13 9.34 -13.75
C GLY A 320 -9.98 10.19 -14.29
N ASP A 321 -8.88 10.28 -13.56
CA ASP A 321 -7.65 10.87 -14.06
C ASP A 321 -7.07 9.98 -15.17
N CYS A 322 -6.85 10.57 -16.35
CA CYS A 322 -6.30 9.88 -17.52
C CYS A 322 -4.77 10.06 -17.64
N ALA A 323 -4.15 10.90 -16.81
CA ALA A 323 -2.72 11.10 -16.75
C ALA A 323 -2.22 11.43 -15.32
N ASP A 324 -2.06 10.38 -14.50
CA ASP A 324 -1.66 10.39 -13.08
C ASP A 324 -0.36 11.15 -12.69
N ARG A 325 0.33 11.85 -13.60
CA ARG A 325 1.58 12.57 -13.32
C ARG A 325 1.59 13.98 -13.90
N ASP A 326 0.48 14.47 -14.42
CA ASP A 326 0.34 15.80 -14.99
C ASP A 326 -0.87 16.52 -14.39
N GLU A 327 -0.60 17.41 -13.43
CA GLU A 327 -1.59 18.22 -12.68
C GLU A 327 -2.53 19.10 -13.54
N ASN A 328 -2.37 19.09 -14.87
CA ASN A 328 -3.18 19.83 -15.83
C ASN A 328 -4.14 18.95 -16.62
N VAL A 329 -4.06 17.62 -16.49
CA VAL A 329 -4.80 16.64 -17.27
C VAL A 329 -5.74 15.86 -16.36
N PHE A 330 -6.99 16.30 -16.27
CA PHE A 330 -7.98 15.73 -15.36
C PHE A 330 -9.42 16.08 -15.77
N PRO A 331 -10.43 15.36 -15.28
CA PRO A 331 -11.83 15.64 -15.59
C PRO A 331 -12.26 17.09 -15.36
N ASP A 332 -12.88 17.69 -16.37
CA ASP A 332 -13.31 19.10 -16.44
C ASP A 332 -12.16 20.14 -16.55
N SER A 333 -10.92 19.73 -16.85
CA SER A 333 -9.81 20.66 -17.13
C SER A 333 -10.08 21.46 -18.42
N PRO A 334 -9.57 22.69 -18.57
CA PRO A 334 -9.66 23.41 -19.85
C PRO A 334 -8.71 22.80 -20.91
N GLU A 335 -9.27 22.37 -22.04
CA GLU A 335 -8.50 21.89 -23.19
C GLU A 335 -7.37 22.82 -23.64
N GLY A 336 -6.17 22.25 -23.68
CA GLY A 336 -4.99 22.80 -24.30
C GLY A 336 -5.09 22.73 -25.83
N CYS A 337 -4.11 23.34 -26.50
CA CYS A 337 -3.74 22.85 -27.82
C CYS A 337 -2.42 22.11 -27.58
N ASN A 338 -2.42 20.82 -27.32
CA ASN A 338 -1.20 20.07 -27.07
C ASN A 338 -1.26 18.64 -27.64
N ALA A 339 -2.34 18.28 -28.34
CA ALA A 339 -2.61 16.92 -28.79
C ALA A 339 -2.71 15.91 -27.63
N ALA A 340 -3.09 16.40 -26.45
CA ALA A 340 -3.56 15.61 -25.32
C ALA A 340 -5.07 15.83 -25.14
N ASP A 341 -5.68 14.88 -24.47
CA ASP A 341 -7.04 14.96 -23.92
C ASP A 341 -6.83 15.51 -22.51
N ASP A 342 -6.92 16.83 -22.33
CA ASP A 342 -6.60 17.47 -21.05
C ASP A 342 -7.79 17.33 -20.07
N ASP A 343 -9.01 17.21 -20.58
CA ASP A 343 -10.23 17.12 -19.77
C ASP A 343 -10.76 15.69 -19.56
N CYS A 344 -10.04 14.69 -20.09
CA CYS A 344 -10.30 13.26 -19.98
C CYS A 344 -11.70 12.84 -20.51
N ASP A 345 -12.28 13.56 -21.47
CA ASP A 345 -13.58 13.22 -22.07
C ASP A 345 -13.49 12.24 -23.27
N GLY A 346 -12.26 11.92 -23.70
CA GLY A 346 -11.94 11.01 -24.80
C GLY A 346 -11.87 11.68 -26.18
N ALA A 347 -12.10 13.00 -26.27
CA ALA A 347 -11.72 13.81 -27.40
C ALA A 347 -10.33 14.45 -27.16
N ILE A 348 -9.73 14.97 -28.21
CA ILE A 348 -8.41 15.59 -28.15
C ILE A 348 -8.56 16.98 -28.75
N ASP A 349 -8.15 18.01 -28.01
CA ASP A 349 -8.16 19.40 -28.41
C ASP A 349 -9.56 19.88 -28.90
N GLU A 350 -10.64 19.53 -28.21
CA GLU A 350 -12.00 20.01 -28.49
C GLU A 350 -12.31 21.35 -27.79
N GLY A 351 -13.57 21.78 -27.78
CA GLY A 351 -13.97 23.00 -27.06
C GLY A 351 -13.46 24.35 -27.61
N GLY A 352 -12.69 24.37 -28.71
CA GLY A 352 -12.13 25.60 -29.25
C GLY A 352 -10.93 26.09 -28.47
N CYS A 353 -10.00 25.18 -28.21
CA CYS A 353 -8.60 25.35 -27.80
C CYS A 353 -8.15 26.82 -27.84
N VAL A 354 -7.89 27.38 -26.66
CA VAL A 354 -7.64 28.80 -26.40
C VAL A 354 -6.39 29.29 -27.14
N GLY A 355 -6.58 29.71 -28.38
CA GLY A 355 -5.52 30.15 -29.28
C GLY A 355 -6.04 30.61 -30.63
N CYS A 356 -7.26 30.21 -31.00
CA CYS A 356 -7.91 30.62 -32.23
C CYS A 356 -9.00 31.66 -31.97
N GLU A 357 -8.99 32.75 -32.74
CA GLU A 357 -10.10 33.70 -32.74
C GLU A 357 -11.01 33.44 -33.94
N SER A 358 -12.30 33.29 -33.68
CA SER A 358 -13.29 33.04 -34.73
C SER A 358 -13.72 34.33 -35.43
N HIS A 359 -13.77 34.32 -36.76
CA HIS A 359 -14.44 35.34 -37.55
C HIS A 359 -15.44 34.69 -38.51
N THR A 360 -16.66 35.22 -38.54
CA THR A 360 -17.74 34.72 -39.38
C THR A 360 -18.04 35.69 -40.50
N THR A 361 -18.03 35.19 -41.73
CA THR A 361 -18.41 35.95 -42.93
C THR A 361 -19.78 35.50 -43.45
N ALA A 362 -20.14 35.91 -44.67
CA ALA A 362 -21.41 35.52 -45.27
C ALA A 362 -21.43 34.02 -45.60
N ASP A 363 -20.33 33.50 -46.13
CA ASP A 363 -20.26 32.15 -46.72
C ASP A 363 -19.33 31.18 -45.95
N ALA A 364 -18.60 31.65 -44.92
CA ALA A 364 -17.67 30.83 -44.16
C ALA A 364 -17.49 31.26 -42.69
N VAL A 365 -16.96 30.36 -41.89
CA VAL A 365 -16.36 30.65 -40.58
C VAL A 365 -14.87 30.38 -40.67
N PHE A 366 -14.05 31.28 -40.12
CA PHE A 366 -12.60 31.15 -40.00
C PHE A 366 -12.19 31.10 -38.54
N LEU A 367 -11.27 30.20 -38.19
CA LEU A 367 -10.60 30.16 -36.89
C LEU A 367 -9.14 30.55 -37.11
N VAL A 368 -8.74 31.74 -36.66
CA VAL A 368 -7.37 32.26 -36.83
C VAL A 368 -6.53 31.92 -35.61
N CYS A 369 -5.63 30.96 -35.73
CA CYS A 369 -4.91 30.37 -34.61
C CYS A 369 -3.54 31.02 -34.38
N ARG A 370 -3.22 31.34 -33.11
CA ARG A 370 -1.96 31.98 -32.70
C ARG A 370 -0.82 31.00 -32.49
N THR A 371 -1.14 29.75 -32.20
CA THR A 371 -0.18 28.67 -31.92
C THR A 371 0.42 28.16 -33.22
N SER A 372 1.74 27.91 -33.19
CA SER A 372 2.45 27.34 -34.34
C SER A 372 2.40 25.81 -34.31
N ARG A 373 2.22 25.20 -35.48
CA ARG A 373 2.10 23.75 -35.68
C ARG A 373 2.76 23.33 -36.98
N ARG A 374 3.16 22.06 -37.07
CA ARG A 374 3.49 21.45 -38.35
C ARG A 374 2.22 21.34 -39.19
N TRP A 375 2.36 21.35 -40.52
CA TRP A 375 1.19 21.38 -41.40
C TRP A 375 0.26 20.18 -41.18
N THR A 376 0.80 18.97 -40.97
CA THR A 376 0.01 17.77 -40.68
C THR A 376 -0.77 17.85 -39.38
N ASP A 377 -0.16 18.46 -38.36
CA ASP A 377 -0.77 18.59 -37.04
C ASP A 377 -1.90 19.62 -37.09
N ALA A 378 -1.69 20.72 -37.84
CA ALA A 378 -2.72 21.73 -38.10
C ALA A 378 -3.93 21.17 -38.89
N VAL A 379 -3.72 20.25 -39.83
CA VAL A 379 -4.82 19.53 -40.49
C VAL A 379 -5.65 18.76 -39.46
N GLY A 380 -5.00 17.94 -38.62
CA GLY A 380 -5.68 17.14 -37.60
C GLY A 380 -6.48 18.01 -36.62
N LEU A 381 -5.92 19.13 -36.16
CA LEU A 381 -6.58 20.07 -35.27
C LEU A 381 -7.83 20.72 -35.89
N CYS A 382 -7.73 21.16 -37.15
CA CYS A 382 -8.91 21.71 -37.83
C CYS A 382 -9.99 20.64 -38.02
N GLU A 383 -9.61 19.44 -38.48
CA GLU A 383 -10.53 18.33 -38.73
C GLU A 383 -11.21 17.82 -37.45
N GLY A 384 -10.48 17.74 -36.34
CA GLY A 384 -11.01 17.38 -35.02
C GLY A 384 -12.11 18.34 -34.55
N GLY A 385 -11.94 19.63 -34.80
CA GLY A 385 -12.94 20.66 -34.52
C GLY A 385 -14.12 20.72 -35.50
N GLY A 386 -14.16 19.86 -36.53
CA GLY A 386 -15.18 19.90 -37.59
C GLY A 386 -14.97 20.97 -38.66
N TYR A 387 -13.74 21.48 -38.78
CA TYR A 387 -13.29 22.42 -39.81
C TYR A 387 -12.31 21.71 -40.76
N GLU A 388 -11.84 22.39 -41.80
CA GLU A 388 -10.65 22.00 -42.56
C GLU A 388 -9.59 23.11 -42.45
N LEU A 389 -8.32 22.83 -42.73
CA LEU A 389 -7.36 23.93 -42.96
C LEU A 389 -7.90 24.85 -44.06
N ALA A 390 -7.72 26.16 -43.90
CA ALA A 390 -8.38 27.17 -44.71
C ALA A 390 -8.27 26.88 -46.20
N ARG A 391 -9.43 26.68 -46.84
CA ARG A 391 -9.61 26.57 -48.28
C ARG A 391 -9.84 27.94 -48.88
N ILE A 392 -9.09 28.25 -49.94
CA ILE A 392 -9.15 29.53 -50.63
C ILE A 392 -9.25 29.28 -52.14
N ASP A 393 -10.42 28.87 -52.60
CA ASP A 393 -10.67 28.45 -53.99
C ASP A 393 -11.16 29.59 -54.91
N SER A 394 -11.24 30.81 -54.39
CA SER A 394 -11.69 31.99 -55.11
C SER A 394 -11.15 33.29 -54.53
N ALA A 395 -11.11 34.34 -55.35
CA ALA A 395 -10.76 35.69 -54.90
C ALA A 395 -11.74 36.26 -53.85
N ALA A 396 -12.99 35.78 -53.84
CA ALA A 396 -13.96 36.15 -52.82
C ALA A 396 -13.57 35.56 -51.46
N ARG A 397 -13.24 34.25 -51.42
CA ARG A 397 -12.80 33.57 -50.21
C ARG A 397 -11.48 34.13 -49.67
N GLN A 398 -10.55 34.53 -50.55
CA GLN A 398 -9.32 35.24 -50.17
C GLN A 398 -9.63 36.55 -49.44
N ALA A 399 -10.56 37.36 -49.96
CA ALA A 399 -10.96 38.62 -49.32
C ALA A 399 -11.65 38.41 -47.95
N GLU A 400 -12.41 37.33 -47.81
CA GLU A 400 -13.03 36.94 -46.53
C GLU A 400 -11.97 36.56 -45.48
N LEU A 401 -10.94 35.81 -45.88
CA LEU A 401 -9.82 35.46 -45.01
C LEU A 401 -9.04 36.71 -44.57
N GLU A 402 -8.78 37.64 -45.49
CA GLU A 402 -8.13 38.93 -45.17
C GLU A 402 -8.95 39.75 -44.16
N ALA A 403 -10.29 39.73 -44.28
CA ALA A 403 -11.18 40.35 -43.30
C ALA A 403 -11.10 39.66 -41.92
N ALA A 404 -10.95 38.33 -41.89
CA ALA A 404 -10.75 37.58 -40.65
C ALA A 404 -9.45 37.97 -39.93
N PHE A 405 -8.33 38.12 -40.66
CA PHE A 405 -7.08 38.63 -40.09
C PHE A 405 -7.23 40.05 -39.54
N ALA A 406 -7.92 40.92 -40.27
CA ALA A 406 -8.14 42.30 -39.83
C ALA A 406 -9.03 42.38 -38.57
N ALA A 407 -10.04 41.52 -38.47
CA ALA A 407 -10.99 41.50 -37.36
C ALA A 407 -10.39 40.93 -36.07
N THR A 408 -9.58 39.87 -36.17
CA THR A 408 -8.90 39.22 -35.03
C THR A 408 -7.63 39.97 -34.60
N GLY A 409 -7.04 40.75 -35.51
CA GLY A 409 -5.79 41.46 -35.26
C GLY A 409 -4.56 40.55 -35.11
N ILE A 410 -4.71 39.26 -35.45
CA ILE A 410 -3.63 38.29 -35.40
C ILE A 410 -2.83 38.41 -36.70
N SER A 411 -1.52 38.63 -36.58
CA SER A 411 -0.62 38.81 -37.72
C SER A 411 0.47 37.74 -37.79
N GLY A 412 0.92 37.42 -39.00
CA GLY A 412 1.95 36.43 -39.25
C GLY A 412 1.74 35.68 -40.57
N SER A 413 2.44 34.55 -40.69
CA SER A 413 2.23 33.54 -41.73
C SER A 413 1.37 32.42 -41.17
N PHE A 414 0.45 31.90 -41.98
CA PHE A 414 -0.51 30.89 -41.56
C PHE A 414 -0.62 29.76 -42.58
N TRP A 415 -0.52 28.51 -42.13
CA TRP A 415 -0.86 27.35 -42.93
C TRP A 415 -2.28 27.42 -43.48
N ILE A 416 -2.40 27.04 -44.75
CA ILE A 416 -3.65 26.83 -45.46
C ILE A 416 -3.68 25.39 -46.00
N GLY A 417 -4.84 24.93 -46.46
CA GLY A 417 -5.03 23.53 -46.86
C GLY A 417 -4.32 23.11 -48.16
N TYR A 418 -3.61 24.02 -48.84
CA TYR A 418 -3.02 23.77 -50.15
C TYR A 418 -1.62 23.17 -50.02
N ASN A 419 -1.36 22.09 -50.77
CA ASN A 419 -0.13 21.30 -50.66
C ASN A 419 0.09 20.44 -51.92
N ASP A 420 1.32 20.05 -52.22
CA ASP A 420 1.65 19.12 -53.33
C ASP A 420 2.34 17.83 -52.86
N ARG A 421 2.28 17.55 -51.56
CA ARG A 421 2.85 16.37 -50.87
C ARG A 421 2.58 15.02 -51.55
N SER A 422 1.47 14.93 -52.29
CA SER A 422 1.08 13.71 -53.01
C SER A 422 1.73 13.60 -54.39
N THR A 423 2.00 14.71 -55.06
CA THR A 423 2.62 14.75 -56.38
C THR A 423 3.31 16.09 -56.56
N GLU A 424 4.63 16.06 -56.41
CA GLU A 424 5.53 17.21 -56.56
C GLU A 424 5.20 18.09 -57.78
N GLY A 425 5.09 19.40 -57.55
CA GLY A 425 4.73 20.41 -58.54
C GLY A 425 3.24 20.43 -58.91
N ILE A 426 2.39 19.66 -58.23
CA ILE A 426 0.93 19.64 -58.43
C ILE A 426 0.22 19.88 -57.11
N PHE A 427 0.01 21.16 -56.77
CA PHE A 427 -0.72 21.55 -55.59
C PHE A 427 -2.21 21.16 -55.65
N ARG A 428 -2.73 20.70 -54.52
CA ARG A 428 -4.09 20.24 -54.25
C ARG A 428 -4.52 20.73 -52.88
N TRP A 429 -5.83 20.88 -52.67
CA TRP A 429 -6.36 21.05 -51.33
C TRP A 429 -6.22 19.75 -50.53
N ALA A 430 -6.34 19.82 -49.20
CA ALA A 430 -6.14 18.70 -48.29
C ALA A 430 -7.04 17.49 -48.62
N ASP A 431 -8.24 17.73 -49.15
CA ASP A 431 -9.18 16.70 -49.64
C ASP A 431 -8.80 16.09 -51.02
N GLY A 432 -7.69 16.55 -51.62
CA GLY A 432 -7.21 16.14 -52.94
C GLY A 432 -7.83 16.89 -54.13
N SER A 433 -8.74 17.84 -53.88
CA SER A 433 -9.38 18.62 -54.94
C SER A 433 -8.42 19.60 -55.63
N ALA A 434 -8.69 19.90 -56.90
CA ALA A 434 -7.93 20.89 -57.67
C ALA A 434 -8.36 22.31 -57.27
N SER A 435 -7.43 23.26 -57.28
CA SER A 435 -7.82 24.68 -57.24
C SER A 435 -8.10 25.23 -58.65
N GLY A 436 -9.06 26.14 -58.74
CA GLY A 436 -9.27 27.02 -59.91
C GLY A 436 -8.71 28.43 -59.71
N TYR A 437 -8.10 28.69 -58.55
CA TYR A 437 -7.62 29.98 -58.11
C TYR A 437 -6.33 29.81 -57.31
N ASP A 438 -5.34 30.65 -57.60
CA ASP A 438 -4.09 30.70 -56.84
C ASP A 438 -3.73 32.16 -56.56
N ASN A 439 -3.14 32.43 -55.39
CA ASN A 439 -2.70 33.76 -54.98
C ASN A 439 -1.22 33.79 -54.54
N TRP A 440 -0.38 33.03 -55.25
CA TRP A 440 1.06 32.94 -55.01
C TRP A 440 1.76 34.30 -55.09
N ALA A 441 2.73 34.53 -54.22
CA ALA A 441 3.62 35.67 -54.33
C ALA A 441 4.48 35.58 -55.60
N SER A 442 5.01 36.72 -56.05
CA SER A 442 5.85 36.73 -57.25
C SER A 442 7.12 35.90 -57.05
N GLY A 443 7.22 34.79 -57.77
CA GLY A 443 8.33 33.84 -57.67
C GLY A 443 7.95 32.50 -57.06
N GLU A 444 6.78 32.41 -56.45
CA GLU A 444 6.27 31.22 -55.76
C GLU A 444 5.29 30.40 -56.64
N PRO A 445 5.12 29.09 -56.36
CA PRO A 445 5.91 28.29 -55.42
C PRO A 445 7.34 28.07 -55.94
N ASP A 446 8.35 28.15 -55.06
CA ASP A 446 9.78 28.10 -55.41
C ASP A 446 10.53 26.88 -54.89
N ASP A 447 9.86 26.07 -54.07
CA ASP A 447 10.32 24.80 -53.53
C ASP A 447 11.62 24.92 -52.74
N GLY A 448 11.82 26.04 -52.04
CA GLY A 448 13.04 26.39 -51.32
C GLY A 448 14.29 26.44 -52.21
N GLY A 449 14.10 26.55 -53.53
CA GLY A 449 15.15 26.45 -54.54
C GLY A 449 15.71 25.04 -54.77
N THR A 450 15.13 23.99 -54.18
CA THR A 450 15.53 22.58 -54.36
C THR A 450 14.31 21.68 -54.56
N PHE A 451 14.23 21.03 -55.74
CA PHE A 451 13.09 20.18 -56.10
C PHE A 451 12.68 19.15 -55.03
N GLY A 452 11.45 19.22 -54.51
CA GLY A 452 10.83 18.33 -53.53
C GLY A 452 11.05 18.67 -52.05
N THR A 453 11.33 19.92 -51.69
CA THR A 453 11.63 20.31 -50.30
C THR A 453 10.55 21.13 -49.59
N GLU A 454 9.75 21.94 -50.29
CA GLU A 454 8.69 22.76 -49.71
C GLU A 454 7.35 22.39 -50.35
N ASN A 455 6.51 21.71 -49.58
CA ASN A 455 5.33 21.02 -50.14
C ASN A 455 4.00 21.53 -49.57
N CYS A 456 4.04 22.53 -48.69
CA CYS A 456 2.89 23.02 -47.93
C CYS A 456 2.75 24.53 -48.07
N ALA A 457 1.55 25.01 -48.36
CA ALA A 457 1.31 26.43 -48.58
C ALA A 457 0.92 27.17 -47.30
N LEU A 458 1.43 28.38 -47.15
CA LEU A 458 1.03 29.35 -46.14
C LEU A 458 0.61 30.68 -46.77
N VAL A 459 -0.21 31.44 -46.07
CA VAL A 459 -0.63 32.80 -46.43
C VAL A 459 -0.08 33.80 -45.44
N SER A 460 0.43 34.93 -45.93
CA SER A 460 0.85 36.05 -45.09
C SER A 460 -0.32 37.00 -44.85
N SER A 461 -0.59 37.33 -43.58
CA SER A 461 -1.65 38.29 -43.23
C SER A 461 -1.32 39.73 -43.64
N SER A 462 -0.08 40.00 -44.07
CA SER A 462 0.40 41.37 -44.35
C SER A 462 0.17 41.80 -45.79
N ASP A 463 0.25 40.86 -46.73
CA ASP A 463 0.09 41.08 -48.17
C ASP A 463 -0.94 40.13 -48.82
N GLY A 464 -1.45 39.14 -48.08
CA GLY A 464 -2.44 38.17 -48.54
C GLY A 464 -1.89 37.11 -49.50
N LEU A 465 -0.59 37.17 -49.82
CA LEU A 465 0.02 36.31 -50.83
C LEU A 465 0.50 34.98 -50.22
N TRP A 466 0.54 33.95 -51.07
CA TRP A 466 0.92 32.60 -50.66
C TRP A 466 2.39 32.30 -50.96
N ARG A 467 2.98 31.43 -50.14
CA ARG A 467 4.32 30.83 -50.31
C ARG A 467 4.24 29.36 -49.95
N ASP A 468 5.04 28.54 -50.60
CA ASP A 468 5.32 27.19 -50.12
C ASP A 468 6.40 27.22 -49.04
N GLU A 469 6.37 26.23 -48.17
CA GLU A 469 7.31 26.05 -47.07
C GLU A 469 7.38 24.55 -46.73
N GLY A 470 8.44 24.13 -46.05
CA GLY A 470 8.60 22.77 -45.59
C GLY A 470 7.48 22.40 -44.63
N CYS A 471 6.74 21.32 -44.92
CA CYS A 471 5.60 20.88 -44.09
C CYS A 471 5.95 20.57 -42.63
N GLY A 472 7.24 20.34 -42.34
CA GLY A 472 7.77 20.11 -40.99
C GLY A 472 8.11 21.38 -40.21
N SER A 473 8.03 22.57 -40.83
CA SER A 473 8.16 23.86 -40.16
C SER A 473 6.94 24.14 -39.27
N GLU A 474 7.15 24.86 -38.16
CA GLU A 474 6.07 25.23 -37.25
C GLU A 474 5.56 26.63 -37.54
N GLU A 475 4.39 26.72 -38.18
CA GLU A 475 3.74 27.99 -38.52
C GLU A 475 2.37 28.07 -37.87
N ARG A 476 1.84 29.29 -37.73
CA ARG A 476 0.44 29.47 -37.32
C ARG A 476 -0.47 28.86 -38.39
N TYR A 477 -1.76 28.74 -38.11
CA TYR A 477 -2.69 28.13 -39.05
C TYR A 477 -4.06 28.78 -38.97
N VAL A 478 -4.85 28.62 -40.04
CA VAL A 478 -6.24 29.04 -40.08
C VAL A 478 -7.10 27.86 -40.47
N CYS A 479 -8.16 27.61 -39.72
CA CYS A 479 -9.20 26.64 -40.09
C CYS A 479 -10.38 27.35 -40.76
N THR A 480 -11.13 26.65 -41.61
CA THR A 480 -12.38 27.13 -42.20
C THR A 480 -13.45 26.06 -42.29
N VAL A 481 -14.71 26.48 -42.29
CA VAL A 481 -15.86 25.64 -42.64
C VAL A 481 -16.86 26.50 -43.42
N GLU A 482 -17.51 25.91 -44.41
CA GLU A 482 -18.56 26.60 -45.18
C GLU A 482 -19.83 26.81 -44.35
N ARG A 483 -20.54 27.92 -44.61
CA ARG A 483 -21.74 28.32 -43.87
C ARG A 483 -23.03 28.17 -44.68
#